data_AF-A0A9P8YIU1-F1
#
_entry.id   AF-A0A9P8YIU1-F1
#
_cell.length_a   1.000
_cell.length_b   1.000
_cell.length_c   1.000
_cell.angle_alpha   90.00
_cell.angle_beta   90.00
_cell.angle_gamma   90.00
#
_symmetry.space_group_name_H-M   'P 1'
#
loop_
_entity.id
_entity.type
_entity.pdbx_description
1 polymer ?
#
loop_
_entity_poly.entity_id
_entity_poly.type
_entity_poly.pdbx_seq_one_letter_code
_entity_poly.pdbx_strand_id
1 'polypeptide(L)'
;MHVLRSGLLALLASTALAKSLKETTTLKPISKAKGLQRRADDPACAPKTSIGFDYGIDADPMVHVDLDMQNPAVVLEDVAAIKNVSCSATSISIAFATPDGFQAAVASWEDKGDLVFFTNHLGGCDVEDERGVFLVNSISSCPETLTIVAKAEKKDVASTATNTAITFQGVPVGKKRKSVARQPLNERGITLNEKGLNIAGTIGLPRSTPLYSFPPYLEVTADSAEISASVTFSGYLDFNVFGGKIKQLYVDIDSSIDAEVGISIAASAGYRDSFTYSPGEVSFMIVNVPGIISLGPELLFAIGLDLDVEAGISVTGSAGAGMQNGRIHLDFLDTSKTSVTPWKPVYNAKLDLSQRALVKADTWIDVTFQLGIEILGGVVDVSAGLTARPRFNNEFALTASQGITPGGVTQPNELACAQGLSIKSDFSFTLIAFVTKMWSRTVYNTYIPIANKCYSWV
;
A
#
# COMPACT_ATOMS: atom_id res chain seq x y z
N MET A 1 37.76 11.30 31.08
CA MET A 1 37.73 12.21 29.91
C MET A 1 38.10 11.42 28.66
N HIS A 2 37.11 11.09 27.82
CA HIS A 2 37.27 10.95 26.36
C HIS A 2 35.88 10.84 25.72
N VAL A 3 35.18 11.97 25.73
CA VAL A 3 34.15 12.27 24.73
C VAL A 3 34.88 12.55 23.40
N LEU A 4 34.20 12.35 22.26
CA LEU A 4 34.69 12.45 20.87
C LEU A 4 35.30 11.17 20.27
N ARG A 5 34.44 10.26 19.80
CA ARG A 5 34.57 9.56 18.50
C ARG A 5 33.26 8.87 18.10
N SER A 6 32.21 9.67 17.95
CA SER A 6 30.91 9.25 17.39
C SER A 6 30.79 9.87 16.00
N GLY A 7 31.16 9.13 14.96
CA GLY A 7 31.11 9.60 13.57
C GLY A 7 32.03 8.78 12.65
N LEU A 8 31.48 8.39 11.49
CA LEU A 8 32.08 7.49 10.49
C LEU A 8 32.42 6.07 11.00
N LEU A 9 31.39 5.20 11.06
CA LEU A 9 31.42 3.85 10.47
C LEU A 9 30.02 3.20 10.52
N ALA A 10 29.07 3.80 9.80
CA ALA A 10 27.71 3.28 9.61
C ALA A 10 27.34 3.30 8.11
N LEU A 11 28.22 2.74 7.28
CA LEU A 11 27.95 2.42 5.87
C LEU A 11 28.39 0.97 5.61
N LEU A 12 27.60 0.26 4.80
CA LEU A 12 27.74 -1.14 4.32
C LEU A 12 26.75 -2.18 4.91
N ALA A 13 25.45 -1.90 4.85
CA ALA A 13 24.40 -2.94 4.96
C ALA A 13 23.11 -2.69 4.13
N SER A 14 23.01 -1.58 3.39
CA SER A 14 21.75 -1.11 2.77
C SER A 14 21.57 -1.48 1.28
N THR A 15 22.48 -2.21 0.65
CA THR A 15 22.51 -2.39 -0.81
C THR A 15 21.84 -3.67 -1.34
N ALA A 16 21.36 -4.57 -0.47
CA ALA A 16 20.92 -5.91 -0.89
C ALA A 16 19.44 -6.04 -1.31
N LEU A 17 18.56 -5.13 -0.87
CA LEU A 17 17.09 -5.28 -1.02
C LEU A 17 16.40 -4.16 -1.81
N ALA A 18 17.11 -3.09 -2.18
CA ALA A 18 16.58 -1.95 -2.95
C ALA A 18 16.37 -2.26 -4.45
N LYS A 19 15.73 -3.39 -4.78
CA LYS A 19 15.03 -3.58 -6.05
C LYS A 19 13.56 -3.19 -5.85
N SER A 20 13.27 -1.94 -6.17
CA SER A 20 11.90 -1.43 -6.36
C SER A 20 11.23 -2.22 -7.52
N LEU A 21 10.55 -3.31 -7.17
CA LEU A 21 9.83 -4.18 -8.12
C LEU A 21 8.44 -3.59 -8.42
N LYS A 22 8.44 -2.41 -9.05
CA LYS A 22 7.24 -1.76 -9.60
C LYS A 22 6.81 -2.49 -10.87
N GLU A 23 6.03 -3.54 -10.69
CA GLU A 23 5.11 -4.00 -11.73
C GLU A 23 3.90 -3.05 -11.76
N THR A 24 3.35 -2.80 -12.94
CA THR A 24 2.16 -1.96 -13.13
C THR A 24 1.12 -2.74 -13.92
N THR A 25 -0.10 -2.79 -13.40
CA THR A 25 -1.28 -3.36 -14.07
C THR A 25 -2.11 -2.21 -14.63
N THR A 26 -1.98 -1.94 -15.91
CA THR A 26 -2.84 -0.97 -16.61
C THR A 26 -4.23 -1.56 -16.80
N LEU A 27 -5.26 -0.90 -16.27
CA LEU A 27 -6.66 -1.27 -16.49
C LEU A 27 -7.16 -0.71 -17.81
N LYS A 28 -7.85 -1.55 -18.57
CA LYS A 28 -8.31 -1.26 -19.92
C LYS A 28 -9.73 -0.68 -19.91
N PRO A 29 -10.06 0.25 -20.81
CA PRO A 29 -11.42 0.68 -21.10
C PRO A 29 -12.36 -0.49 -21.40
N ILE A 30 -13.40 -0.66 -20.60
CA ILE A 30 -14.50 -1.59 -20.93
C ILE A 30 -15.47 -0.84 -21.84
N SER A 31 -15.66 -1.35 -23.06
CA SER A 31 -16.55 -0.76 -24.07
C SER A 31 -17.92 -1.43 -24.06
N LYS A 32 -18.97 -0.61 -24.13
CA LYS A 32 -20.38 -1.05 -24.19
C LYS A 32 -20.79 -1.51 -25.61
N ALA A 33 -19.90 -1.41 -26.60
CA ALA A 33 -20.18 -1.67 -28.02
C ALA A 33 -20.59 -3.11 -28.36
N LYS A 34 -20.18 -4.11 -27.57
CA LYS A 34 -20.47 -5.54 -27.81
C LYS A 34 -21.96 -5.85 -27.63
N GLY A 35 -22.74 -5.65 -28.69
CA GLY A 35 -24.17 -5.97 -28.76
C GLY A 35 -25.08 -4.79 -29.12
N LEU A 36 -24.54 -3.59 -29.33
CA LEU A 36 -25.35 -2.43 -29.72
C LEU A 36 -25.91 -2.61 -31.15
N GLN A 37 -27.22 -2.41 -31.28
CA GLN A 37 -27.93 -2.45 -32.55
C GLN A 37 -27.80 -1.10 -33.26
N ARG A 38 -27.35 -1.12 -34.52
CA ARG A 38 -27.35 0.07 -35.38
C ARG A 38 -28.77 0.52 -35.66
N ARG A 39 -29.10 1.75 -35.28
CA ARG A 39 -30.42 2.37 -35.46
C ARG A 39 -30.31 3.78 -35.98
N ALA A 40 -31.39 4.27 -36.60
CA ALA A 40 -31.50 5.63 -37.12
C ALA A 40 -31.61 6.69 -36.00
N ASP A 41 -32.02 6.29 -34.80
CA ASP A 41 -32.27 7.13 -33.63
C ASP A 41 -31.23 6.91 -32.51
N ASP A 42 -29.98 6.54 -32.87
CA ASP A 42 -28.96 6.11 -31.90
C ASP A 42 -28.72 7.17 -30.78
N PRO A 43 -29.19 6.92 -29.53
CA PRO A 43 -29.12 7.90 -28.46
C PRO A 43 -27.68 8.11 -27.93
N ALA A 44 -26.71 7.31 -28.39
CA ALA A 44 -25.29 7.57 -28.14
C ALA A 44 -24.76 8.78 -28.94
N CYS A 45 -25.41 9.17 -30.04
CA CYS A 45 -25.06 10.39 -30.77
C CYS A 45 -25.37 11.67 -29.98
N ALA A 46 -26.29 11.65 -29.02
CA ALA A 46 -26.66 12.85 -28.27
C ALA A 46 -25.54 13.26 -27.29
N PRO A 47 -25.00 14.50 -27.35
CA PRO A 47 -24.01 14.98 -26.39
C PRO A 47 -24.56 15.04 -24.96
N LYS A 48 -23.75 14.67 -23.98
CA LYS A 48 -24.11 14.58 -22.55
C LYS A 48 -23.13 15.37 -21.69
N THR A 49 -23.61 16.09 -20.69
CA THR A 49 -22.76 16.78 -19.71
C THR A 49 -22.33 15.90 -18.55
N SER A 50 -22.82 14.66 -18.46
CA SER A 50 -22.40 13.68 -17.46
C SER A 50 -22.24 12.31 -18.13
N ILE A 51 -21.10 11.64 -17.89
CA ILE A 51 -20.70 10.38 -18.55
C ILE A 51 -20.02 9.46 -17.55
N GLY A 52 -20.25 8.15 -17.67
CA GLY A 52 -19.71 7.12 -16.77
C GLY A 52 -18.94 6.05 -17.53
N PHE A 53 -17.70 5.79 -17.10
CA PHE A 53 -16.73 4.89 -17.72
C PHE A 53 -16.30 3.77 -16.80
N ASP A 54 -16.30 2.55 -17.33
CA ASP A 54 -15.77 1.37 -16.67
C ASP A 54 -14.35 1.06 -17.18
N TYR A 55 -13.48 0.66 -16.26
CA TYR A 55 -12.12 0.20 -16.50
C TYR A 55 -11.86 -1.09 -15.71
N GLY A 56 -11.11 -2.02 -16.29
CA GLY A 56 -10.85 -3.29 -15.65
C GLY A 56 -9.92 -4.21 -16.44
N ILE A 57 -10.04 -5.51 -16.20
CA ILE A 57 -9.33 -6.56 -16.92
C ILE A 57 -10.38 -7.40 -17.65
N ASP A 58 -10.14 -7.64 -18.94
CA ASP A 58 -11.06 -8.28 -19.88
C ASP A 58 -12.48 -7.66 -19.94
N ALA A 59 -13.39 -8.10 -19.09
CA ALA A 59 -14.78 -7.63 -19.00
C ALA A 59 -15.24 -7.36 -17.55
N ASP A 60 -14.37 -7.54 -16.56
CA ASP A 60 -14.69 -7.35 -15.15
C ASP A 60 -14.38 -5.92 -14.72
N PRO A 61 -15.38 -5.07 -14.42
CA PRO A 61 -15.16 -3.68 -14.04
C PRO A 61 -14.55 -3.59 -12.64
N MET A 62 -13.41 -2.90 -12.53
CA MET A 62 -12.67 -2.72 -11.28
C MET A 62 -12.69 -1.28 -10.79
N VAL A 63 -12.70 -0.33 -11.73
CA VAL A 63 -12.76 1.11 -11.47
C VAL A 63 -13.89 1.71 -12.31
N HIS A 64 -14.83 2.38 -11.64
CA HIS A 64 -15.86 3.20 -12.28
C HIS A 64 -15.49 4.67 -12.15
N VAL A 65 -15.67 5.44 -13.22
CA VAL A 65 -15.31 6.87 -13.31
C VAL A 65 -16.49 7.64 -13.86
N ASP A 66 -17.12 8.47 -13.01
CA ASP A 66 -18.14 9.43 -13.41
C ASP A 66 -17.50 10.81 -13.63
N LEU A 67 -17.82 11.44 -14.75
CA LEU A 67 -17.33 12.76 -15.13
C LEU A 67 -18.49 13.70 -15.43
N ASP A 68 -18.53 14.85 -14.74
CA ASP A 68 -19.37 15.98 -15.14
C ASP A 68 -18.54 16.95 -15.98
N MET A 69 -18.91 17.14 -17.24
CA MET A 69 -18.08 17.77 -18.26
C MET A 69 -18.31 19.29 -18.37
N GLN A 70 -17.25 20.04 -18.69
CA GLN A 70 -17.32 21.50 -18.93
C GLN A 70 -18.11 21.83 -20.20
N ASN A 71 -17.93 21.02 -21.24
CA ASN A 71 -18.66 21.08 -22.51
C ASN A 71 -19.36 19.74 -22.76
N PRO A 72 -20.50 19.69 -23.48
CA PRO A 72 -21.19 18.43 -23.76
C PRO A 72 -20.30 17.41 -24.47
N ALA A 73 -20.30 16.17 -24.00
CA ALA A 73 -19.42 15.11 -24.47
C ALA A 73 -20.14 14.03 -25.27
N VAL A 74 -19.43 13.44 -26.24
CA VAL A 74 -19.88 12.29 -27.05
C VAL A 74 -18.86 11.17 -26.89
N VAL A 75 -19.33 9.98 -26.52
CA VAL A 75 -18.50 8.78 -26.39
C VAL A 75 -18.57 8.02 -27.72
N LEU A 76 -17.53 8.12 -28.54
CA LEU A 76 -17.57 7.60 -29.91
C LEU A 76 -17.61 6.06 -29.94
N GLU A 77 -17.08 5.35 -28.93
CA GLU A 77 -17.23 3.88 -28.87
C GLU A 77 -18.65 3.41 -28.55
N ASP A 78 -19.53 4.28 -28.02
CA ASP A 78 -20.92 3.94 -27.72
C ASP A 78 -21.84 4.14 -28.95
N VAL A 79 -21.37 4.80 -30.01
CA VAL A 79 -22.16 5.04 -31.23
C VAL A 79 -22.05 3.85 -32.19
N ALA A 80 -23.09 3.00 -32.23
CA ALA A 80 -23.08 1.75 -32.98
C ALA A 80 -22.94 1.95 -34.50
N ALA A 81 -23.37 3.11 -34.99
CA ALA A 81 -23.30 3.49 -36.40
C ALA A 81 -21.91 3.91 -36.87
N ILE A 82 -20.95 4.17 -35.99
CA ILE A 82 -19.57 4.49 -36.41
C ILE A 82 -18.91 3.23 -37.00
N LYS A 83 -18.27 3.40 -38.15
CA LYS A 83 -17.51 2.37 -38.88
C LYS A 83 -16.02 2.44 -38.57
N ASN A 84 -15.48 3.65 -38.52
CA ASN A 84 -14.07 3.91 -38.22
C ASN A 84 -13.88 5.32 -37.69
N VAL A 85 -12.85 5.52 -36.88
CA VAL A 85 -12.34 6.83 -36.48
C VAL A 85 -10.88 6.91 -36.95
N SER A 86 -10.37 8.10 -37.23
CA SER A 86 -8.97 8.34 -37.56
C SER A 86 -8.57 9.73 -37.08
N CYS A 87 -7.50 9.82 -36.29
CA CYS A 87 -7.06 11.07 -35.70
C CYS A 87 -5.77 11.60 -36.34
N SER A 88 -5.66 12.92 -36.36
CA SER A 88 -4.42 13.66 -36.60
C SER A 88 -4.09 14.52 -35.37
N ALA A 89 -3.00 15.30 -35.44
CA ALA A 89 -2.65 16.23 -34.38
C ALA A 89 -3.69 17.37 -34.15
N THR A 90 -4.59 17.62 -35.11
CA THR A 90 -5.53 18.76 -35.08
C THR A 90 -6.95 18.42 -35.55
N SER A 91 -7.25 17.15 -35.81
CA SER A 91 -8.56 16.72 -36.31
C SER A 91 -8.89 15.25 -36.00
N ILE A 92 -10.18 14.94 -35.99
CA ILE A 92 -10.74 13.59 -35.92
C ILE A 92 -11.67 13.40 -37.12
N SER A 93 -11.44 12.34 -37.89
CA SER A 93 -12.32 11.92 -38.99
C SER A 93 -13.14 10.72 -38.53
N ILE A 94 -14.47 10.82 -38.62
CA ILE A 94 -15.44 9.84 -38.12
C ILE A 94 -16.26 9.36 -39.32
N ALA A 95 -16.03 8.13 -39.76
CA ALA A 95 -16.75 7.51 -40.87
C ALA A 95 -17.89 6.63 -40.33
N PHE A 96 -19.08 6.77 -40.89
CA PHE A 96 -20.28 6.03 -40.48
C PHE A 96 -20.56 4.83 -41.39
N ALA A 97 -21.21 3.81 -40.84
CA ALA A 97 -21.60 2.59 -41.55
C ALA A 97 -22.93 2.74 -42.31
N THR A 98 -23.75 3.73 -41.95
CA THR A 98 -25.14 3.90 -42.41
C THR A 98 -25.48 5.38 -42.58
N PRO A 99 -26.23 5.78 -43.63
CA PRO A 99 -26.70 7.15 -43.82
C PRO A 99 -27.46 7.69 -42.60
N ASP A 100 -28.34 6.89 -42.01
CA ASP A 100 -29.20 7.31 -40.91
C ASP A 100 -28.39 7.70 -39.66
N GLY A 101 -27.42 6.88 -39.27
CA GLY A 101 -26.52 7.19 -38.15
C GLY A 101 -25.61 8.40 -38.40
N PHE A 102 -25.19 8.63 -39.65
CA PHE A 102 -24.50 9.86 -40.06
C PHE A 102 -25.43 11.08 -39.90
N GLN A 103 -26.67 11.00 -40.37
CA GLN A 103 -27.66 12.08 -40.22
C GLN A 103 -28.01 12.36 -38.76
N ALA A 104 -28.13 11.32 -37.92
CA ALA A 104 -28.35 11.46 -36.49
C ALA A 104 -27.19 12.16 -35.79
N ALA A 105 -25.93 11.83 -36.13
CA ALA A 105 -24.75 12.51 -35.62
C ALA A 105 -24.66 13.96 -36.08
N VAL A 106 -24.83 14.23 -37.38
CA VAL A 106 -24.93 15.58 -37.97
C VAL A 106 -25.96 16.44 -37.21
N ALA A 107 -27.20 15.98 -37.09
CA ALA A 107 -28.26 16.70 -36.38
C ALA A 107 -28.03 16.86 -34.87
N SER A 108 -27.20 16.00 -34.27
CA SER A 108 -26.88 16.04 -32.84
C SER A 108 -25.68 16.93 -32.51
N TRP A 109 -24.74 17.11 -33.45
CA TRP A 109 -23.43 17.74 -33.22
C TRP A 109 -23.27 19.09 -33.93
N GLU A 110 -23.92 19.32 -35.08
CA GLU A 110 -23.87 20.62 -35.75
C GLU A 110 -24.50 21.71 -34.86
N ASP A 111 -23.95 22.92 -34.93
CA ASP A 111 -24.35 24.10 -34.15
C ASP A 111 -24.36 23.96 -32.61
N LYS A 112 -23.76 22.91 -32.04
CA LYS A 112 -23.64 22.76 -30.56
C LYS A 112 -22.54 23.60 -29.91
N GLY A 113 -21.65 24.20 -30.69
CA GLY A 113 -20.45 24.87 -30.19
C GLY A 113 -19.36 23.86 -29.83
N ASP A 114 -18.64 24.12 -28.74
CA ASP A 114 -17.57 23.24 -28.27
C ASP A 114 -18.15 21.91 -27.73
N LEU A 115 -17.56 20.80 -28.14
CA LEU A 115 -17.89 19.43 -27.71
C LEU A 115 -16.64 18.71 -27.20
N VAL A 116 -16.81 17.67 -26.38
CA VAL A 116 -15.71 16.76 -26.01
C VAL A 116 -15.94 15.38 -26.60
N PHE A 117 -15.06 14.91 -27.47
CA PHE A 117 -15.13 13.55 -28.01
C PHE A 117 -14.21 12.62 -27.22
N PHE A 118 -14.75 11.46 -26.83
CA PHE A 118 -13.98 10.36 -26.28
C PHE A 118 -13.81 9.26 -27.33
N THR A 119 -12.58 8.75 -27.46
CA THR A 119 -12.24 7.55 -28.24
C THR A 119 -11.73 6.46 -27.30
N ASN A 120 -11.82 5.19 -27.72
CA ASN A 120 -11.17 4.05 -27.07
C ASN A 120 -10.27 3.35 -28.10
N HIS A 121 -9.09 3.90 -28.35
CA HIS A 121 -8.12 3.44 -29.36
C HIS A 121 -8.63 3.28 -30.81
N LEU A 122 -9.83 3.78 -31.11
CA LEU A 122 -10.45 3.66 -32.44
C LEU A 122 -9.61 4.38 -33.48
N GLY A 123 -8.89 3.61 -34.30
CA GLY A 123 -7.99 4.13 -35.34
C GLY A 123 -6.64 4.66 -34.81
N GLY A 124 -6.22 4.30 -33.59
CA GLY A 124 -4.92 4.72 -33.04
C GLY A 124 -4.86 6.18 -32.57
N CYS A 125 -5.99 6.74 -32.14
CA CYS A 125 -6.11 8.13 -31.64
C CYS A 125 -5.37 8.41 -30.31
N ASP A 126 -5.04 7.35 -29.59
CA ASP A 126 -4.50 7.37 -28.23
C ASP A 126 -3.55 6.17 -28.05
N VAL A 127 -2.97 6.00 -26.86
CA VAL A 127 -2.11 4.84 -26.58
C VAL A 127 -3.00 3.59 -26.58
N GLU A 128 -2.44 2.43 -26.92
CA GLU A 128 -3.17 1.17 -26.81
C GLU A 128 -3.71 1.01 -25.38
N ASP A 129 -5.00 0.64 -25.26
CA ASP A 129 -5.73 0.54 -24.00
C ASP A 129 -6.00 1.86 -23.23
N GLU A 130 -5.95 3.02 -23.89
CA GLU A 130 -6.39 4.30 -23.29
C GLU A 130 -7.69 4.83 -23.89
N ARG A 131 -8.30 5.82 -23.21
CA ARG A 131 -9.34 6.67 -23.82
C ARG A 131 -8.75 8.01 -24.23
N GLY A 132 -8.77 8.31 -25.52
CA GLY A 132 -8.42 9.64 -26.03
C GLY A 132 -9.51 10.65 -25.71
N VAL A 133 -9.14 11.80 -25.16
CA VAL A 133 -10.05 12.92 -24.87
C VAL A 133 -9.71 14.07 -25.81
N PHE A 134 -10.72 14.64 -26.46
CA PHE A 134 -10.52 15.67 -27.48
C PHE A 134 -11.54 16.79 -27.36
N LEU A 135 -11.06 18.03 -27.24
CA LEU A 135 -11.91 19.22 -27.37
C LEU A 135 -12.13 19.52 -28.85
N VAL A 136 -13.38 19.55 -29.29
CA VAL A 136 -13.82 19.80 -30.66
C VAL A 136 -14.48 21.17 -30.72
N ASN A 137 -13.97 22.08 -31.57
CA ASN A 137 -14.51 23.44 -31.70
C ASN A 137 -15.37 23.67 -32.95
N SER A 138 -15.30 22.74 -33.92
CA SER A 138 -16.05 22.82 -35.18
C SER A 138 -16.05 21.48 -35.87
N ILE A 139 -17.15 21.13 -36.54
CA ILE A 139 -17.24 19.95 -37.40
C ILE A 139 -17.59 20.35 -38.84
N SER A 140 -17.21 19.52 -39.80
CA SER A 140 -17.71 19.57 -41.18
C SER A 140 -18.20 18.19 -41.60
N SER A 141 -19.30 18.14 -42.35
CA SER A 141 -19.98 16.90 -42.74
C SER A 141 -19.86 16.66 -44.24
N CYS A 142 -19.62 15.41 -44.65
CA CYS A 142 -19.50 14.98 -46.04
C CYS A 142 -20.49 13.83 -46.32
N PRO A 143 -21.70 14.12 -46.83
CA PRO A 143 -22.73 13.11 -47.08
C PRO A 143 -22.33 12.04 -48.11
N GLU A 144 -21.51 12.39 -49.11
CA GLU A 144 -21.05 11.45 -50.15
C GLU A 144 -20.19 10.31 -49.58
N THR A 145 -19.43 10.59 -48.52
CA THR A 145 -18.53 9.62 -47.87
C THR A 145 -19.01 9.20 -46.49
N LEU A 146 -20.20 9.65 -46.07
CA LEU A 146 -20.77 9.47 -44.72
C LEU A 146 -19.75 9.74 -43.61
N THR A 147 -19.00 10.85 -43.75
CA THR A 147 -17.87 11.18 -42.86
C THR A 147 -18.06 12.56 -42.24
N ILE A 148 -17.80 12.67 -40.94
CA ILE A 148 -17.71 13.94 -40.21
C ILE A 148 -16.24 14.19 -39.87
N VAL A 149 -15.72 15.38 -40.18
CA VAL A 149 -14.37 15.80 -39.79
C VAL A 149 -14.49 16.88 -38.72
N ALA A 150 -14.11 16.53 -37.49
CA ALA A 150 -14.00 17.45 -36.37
C ALA A 150 -12.62 18.10 -36.35
N LYS A 151 -12.54 19.42 -36.20
CA LYS A 151 -11.31 20.11 -35.77
C LYS A 151 -11.18 19.96 -34.27
N ALA A 152 -10.09 19.38 -33.81
CA ALA A 152 -9.95 18.92 -32.44
C ALA A 152 -8.56 19.18 -31.87
N GLU A 153 -8.48 19.42 -30.56
CA GLU A 153 -7.25 19.42 -29.78
C GLU A 153 -7.29 18.27 -28.77
N LYS A 154 -6.22 17.48 -28.68
CA LYS A 154 -6.12 16.42 -27.67
C LYS A 154 -5.97 17.05 -26.28
N LYS A 155 -6.77 16.56 -25.33
CA LYS A 155 -6.84 17.01 -23.93
C LYS A 155 -6.70 15.81 -23.00
N ASP A 156 -6.75 16.11 -21.71
CA ASP A 156 -6.90 15.13 -20.63
C ASP A 156 -8.29 15.30 -19.96
N VAL A 157 -8.60 14.43 -19.01
CA VAL A 157 -9.84 14.51 -18.22
C VAL A 157 -9.82 15.76 -17.31
N ALA A 158 -8.68 16.12 -16.74
CA ALA A 158 -8.54 17.26 -15.81
C ALA A 158 -8.86 18.62 -16.45
N SER A 159 -8.59 18.78 -17.74
CA SER A 159 -8.84 20.01 -18.50
C SER A 159 -10.23 20.07 -19.13
N THR A 160 -11.01 18.98 -19.10
CA THR A 160 -12.33 18.89 -19.76
C THR A 160 -13.49 18.59 -18.79
N ALA A 161 -13.22 18.00 -17.63
CA ALA A 161 -14.21 17.79 -16.56
C ALA A 161 -14.30 19.01 -15.62
N THR A 162 -15.48 19.21 -15.04
CA THR A 162 -15.74 20.06 -13.86
C THR A 162 -15.66 19.25 -12.57
N ASN A 163 -16.04 17.97 -12.64
CA ASN A 163 -16.04 17.04 -11.52
C ASN A 163 -15.64 15.64 -11.97
N THR A 164 -14.91 14.93 -11.13
CA THR A 164 -14.53 13.53 -11.32
C THR A 164 -14.83 12.77 -10.06
N ALA A 165 -15.70 11.77 -10.15
CA ALA A 165 -15.93 10.79 -9.09
C ALA A 165 -15.41 9.42 -9.51
N ILE A 166 -14.74 8.71 -8.59
CA ILE A 166 -14.09 7.43 -8.87
C ILE A 166 -14.48 6.43 -7.79
N THR A 167 -14.92 5.24 -8.19
CA THR A 167 -15.25 4.13 -7.29
C THR A 167 -14.42 2.91 -7.64
N PHE A 168 -13.88 2.21 -6.62
CA PHE A 168 -13.14 0.95 -6.78
C PHE A 168 -13.50 -0.03 -5.66
N GLN A 169 -13.64 -1.35 -5.94
CA GLN A 169 -14.31 -2.29 -5.01
C GLN A 169 -13.64 -3.69 -4.85
N GLY A 170 -13.21 -4.03 -3.61
CA GLY A 170 -13.68 -5.17 -2.77
C GLY A 170 -12.87 -6.50 -2.77
N VAL A 171 -13.24 -7.65 -2.14
CA VAL A 171 -13.78 -8.02 -0.77
C VAL A 171 -13.22 -9.45 -0.38
N PRO A 172 -13.72 -10.31 0.57
CA PRO A 172 -12.95 -10.73 1.75
C PRO A 172 -12.37 -12.18 1.80
N VAL A 173 -11.57 -12.38 2.86
CA VAL A 173 -10.98 -13.63 3.41
C VAL A 173 -11.89 -14.88 3.35
N GLY A 174 -11.37 -15.99 2.81
CA GLY A 174 -12.16 -17.16 2.42
C GLY A 174 -11.56 -18.56 2.68
N LYS A 175 -10.96 -18.79 3.86
CA LYS A 175 -10.58 -20.12 4.44
C LYS A 175 -9.47 -20.95 3.75
N LYS A 176 -8.35 -21.09 4.47
CA LYS A 176 -7.40 -22.23 4.50
C LYS A 176 -7.21 -23.04 3.19
N ARG A 177 -6.22 -22.67 2.38
CA ARG A 177 -5.47 -23.69 1.61
C ARG A 177 -4.51 -24.42 2.55
N LYS A 178 -4.46 -25.74 2.44
CA LYS A 178 -3.63 -26.61 3.28
C LYS A 178 -2.16 -26.42 2.94
N SER A 179 -1.31 -26.27 3.97
CA SER A 179 0.09 -26.69 4.03
C SER A 179 0.76 -27.01 2.68
N VAL A 180 1.33 -26.00 2.02
CA VAL A 180 2.39 -26.24 1.01
C VAL A 180 3.71 -26.39 1.78
N ALA A 181 4.13 -27.63 1.98
CA ALA A 181 5.41 -27.91 2.59
C ALA A 181 6.54 -27.63 1.59
N ARG A 182 7.52 -26.82 1.99
CA ARG A 182 8.86 -26.72 1.38
C ARG A 182 8.88 -26.29 -0.11
N GLN A 183 8.53 -25.02 -0.36
CA GLN A 183 9.08 -24.26 -1.50
C GLN A 183 9.69 -22.94 -0.99
N PRO A 184 10.71 -22.39 -1.67
CA PRO A 184 11.34 -21.13 -1.28
C PRO A 184 10.39 -19.94 -1.47
N LEU A 185 10.62 -18.87 -0.68
CA LEU A 185 9.86 -17.62 -0.57
C LEU A 185 9.57 -16.92 -1.92
N ASN A 186 8.62 -17.43 -2.72
CA ASN A 186 8.36 -16.84 -4.05
C ASN A 186 6.99 -17.17 -4.67
N GLU A 187 5.89 -16.91 -3.96
CA GLU A 187 4.58 -16.72 -4.60
C GLU A 187 3.95 -15.40 -4.10
N ARG A 188 4.27 -14.31 -4.80
CA ARG A 188 3.53 -13.05 -4.72
C ARG A 188 2.32 -13.18 -5.65
N GLY A 189 1.12 -12.92 -5.15
CA GLY A 189 -0.09 -13.10 -5.95
C GLY A 189 -1.05 -11.94 -5.79
N ILE A 190 -1.30 -11.21 -6.88
CA ILE A 190 -2.63 -10.64 -7.09
C ILE A 190 -3.56 -11.82 -7.34
N THR A 191 -4.65 -11.91 -6.59
CA THR A 191 -5.76 -12.78 -6.95
C THR A 191 -6.99 -11.94 -7.18
N LEU A 192 -7.39 -11.85 -8.45
CA LEU A 192 -8.66 -11.28 -8.88
C LEU A 192 -9.75 -12.31 -8.61
N ASN A 193 -10.89 -11.86 -8.11
CA ASN A 193 -12.12 -12.65 -8.02
C ASN A 193 -13.33 -11.71 -8.06
N GLU A 194 -14.54 -12.28 -8.03
CA GLU A 194 -15.87 -11.63 -8.04
C GLU A 194 -16.08 -10.49 -7.03
N LYS A 195 -15.10 -10.27 -6.15
CA LYS A 195 -15.17 -9.30 -5.08
C LYS A 195 -14.18 -8.15 -5.29
N GLY A 196 -12.99 -8.39 -5.87
CA GLY A 196 -12.06 -7.35 -6.29
C GLY A 196 -10.56 -7.66 -6.09
N LEU A 197 -9.77 -6.63 -5.81
CA LEU A 197 -8.29 -6.67 -5.78
C LEU A 197 -7.76 -7.17 -4.43
N ASN A 198 -7.33 -8.43 -4.37
CA ASN A 198 -6.54 -8.95 -3.25
C ASN A 198 -5.03 -8.97 -3.59
N ILE A 199 -4.24 -8.37 -2.71
CA ILE A 199 -2.78 -8.39 -2.76
C ILE A 199 -2.29 -9.24 -1.59
N ALA A 200 -1.79 -10.44 -1.89
CA ALA A 200 -1.23 -11.36 -0.92
C ALA A 200 0.26 -11.62 -1.19
N GLY A 201 1.05 -11.59 -0.12
CA GLY A 201 2.48 -11.86 -0.21
C GLY A 201 3.11 -12.16 1.14
N THR A 202 4.10 -13.04 1.11
CA THR A 202 5.09 -13.21 2.19
C THR A 202 6.38 -12.55 1.76
N ILE A 203 6.96 -11.75 2.65
CA ILE A 203 8.26 -11.11 2.49
C ILE A 203 9.07 -11.41 3.72
N GLY A 204 10.29 -11.90 3.53
CA GLY A 204 11.21 -12.10 4.63
C GLY A 204 12.64 -11.80 4.27
N LEU A 205 13.44 -11.49 5.28
CA LEU A 205 14.89 -11.42 5.14
C LEU A 205 15.45 -12.84 4.97
N PRO A 206 16.53 -13.02 4.20
CA PRO A 206 17.30 -14.26 4.22
C PRO A 206 17.71 -14.65 5.64
N ARG A 207 17.79 -15.95 5.92
CA ARG A 207 18.25 -16.42 7.23
C ARG A 207 19.68 -15.93 7.52
N SER A 208 19.92 -15.59 8.78
CA SER A 208 21.18 -15.03 9.26
C SER A 208 21.61 -13.75 8.52
N THR A 209 20.63 -12.90 8.13
CA THR A 209 20.91 -11.58 7.56
C THR A 209 21.55 -10.69 8.63
N PRO A 210 22.76 -10.12 8.40
CA PRO A 210 23.35 -9.16 9.32
C PRO A 210 22.49 -7.89 9.35
N LEU A 211 21.92 -7.58 10.53
CA LEU A 211 21.19 -6.32 10.77
C LEU A 211 22.17 -5.20 11.17
N TYR A 212 23.17 -5.56 11.97
CA TYR A 212 24.23 -4.67 12.45
C TYR A 212 25.50 -5.47 12.73
N SER A 213 26.66 -4.89 12.46
CA SER A 213 27.96 -5.48 12.80
C SER A 213 28.95 -4.37 13.15
N PHE A 214 29.61 -4.52 14.30
CA PHE A 214 30.71 -3.69 14.76
C PHE A 214 31.84 -4.60 15.26
N PRO A 215 32.63 -5.19 14.34
CA PRO A 215 33.64 -6.18 14.70
C PRO A 215 34.80 -5.59 15.53
N PRO A 216 35.38 -6.35 16.48
CA PRO A 216 35.00 -7.69 16.95
C PRO A 216 34.00 -7.66 18.12
N TYR A 217 33.29 -6.54 18.35
CA TYR A 217 32.59 -6.26 19.59
C TYR A 217 31.12 -6.67 19.59
N LEU A 218 30.42 -6.50 18.46
CA LEU A 218 29.01 -6.81 18.32
C LEU A 218 28.69 -7.35 16.92
N GLU A 219 27.93 -8.44 16.87
CA GLU A 219 27.16 -8.85 15.69
C GLU A 219 25.68 -9.03 16.06
N VAL A 220 24.78 -8.58 15.19
CA VAL A 220 23.36 -8.87 15.28
C VAL A 220 22.84 -9.40 13.95
N THR A 221 22.23 -10.59 13.98
CA THR A 221 21.65 -11.26 12.83
C THR A 221 20.15 -11.44 13.00
N ALA A 222 19.39 -11.26 11.92
CA ALA A 222 18.05 -11.79 11.78
C ALA A 222 18.15 -13.26 11.32
N ASP A 223 17.88 -14.18 12.23
CA ASP A 223 17.78 -15.61 11.92
C ASP A 223 16.46 -15.93 11.20
N SER A 224 15.43 -15.15 11.52
CA SER A 224 14.19 -15.01 10.75
C SER A 224 13.69 -13.57 10.82
N ALA A 225 13.05 -13.11 9.76
CA ALA A 225 12.21 -11.92 9.76
C ALA A 225 11.24 -12.13 8.61
N GLU A 226 9.95 -12.30 8.89
CA GLU A 226 8.93 -12.65 7.90
C GLU A 226 7.65 -11.87 8.19
N ILE A 227 7.05 -11.33 7.13
CA ILE A 227 5.73 -10.69 7.14
C ILE A 227 4.90 -11.35 6.05
N SER A 228 3.79 -11.95 6.44
CA SER A 228 2.71 -12.36 5.55
C SER A 228 1.59 -11.34 5.65
N ALA A 229 1.20 -10.73 4.53
CA ALA A 229 0.04 -9.87 4.46
C ALA A 229 -0.90 -10.33 3.34
N SER A 230 -2.21 -10.24 3.58
CA SER A 230 -3.23 -10.24 2.55
C SER A 230 -4.14 -9.04 2.81
N VAL A 231 -4.20 -8.14 1.84
CA VAL A 231 -4.98 -6.90 1.94
C VAL A 231 -5.87 -6.75 0.72
N THR A 232 -7.03 -6.18 0.96
CA THR A 232 -8.05 -5.87 -0.03
C THR A 232 -8.55 -4.45 0.19
N PHE A 233 -8.75 -3.73 -0.91
CA PHE A 233 -9.12 -2.31 -0.91
C PHE A 233 -10.46 -2.07 -1.61
N SER A 234 -11.24 -1.15 -1.06
CA SER A 234 -12.28 -0.43 -1.78
C SER A 234 -12.27 1.03 -1.40
N GLY A 235 -12.95 1.89 -2.14
CA GLY A 235 -12.98 3.30 -1.81
C GLY A 235 -13.74 4.13 -2.83
N TYR A 236 -13.82 5.42 -2.51
CA TYR A 236 -14.51 6.42 -3.30
C TYR A 236 -13.78 7.76 -3.23
N LEU A 237 -13.80 8.46 -4.36
CA LEU A 237 -13.36 9.84 -4.53
C LEU A 237 -14.51 10.64 -5.15
N ASP A 238 -14.72 11.86 -4.67
CA ASP A 238 -15.43 12.93 -5.41
C ASP A 238 -14.55 14.18 -5.40
N PHE A 239 -14.05 14.58 -6.57
CA PHE A 239 -13.14 15.70 -6.76
C PHE A 239 -13.73 16.76 -7.69
N ASN A 240 -13.89 17.98 -7.17
CA ASN A 240 -14.24 19.14 -7.96
C ASN A 240 -12.97 19.68 -8.63
N VAL A 241 -12.86 19.45 -9.94
CA VAL A 241 -11.69 19.76 -10.76
C VAL A 241 -11.51 21.28 -10.89
N PHE A 242 -12.58 22.00 -11.24
CA PHE A 242 -12.55 23.45 -11.44
C PHE A 242 -12.23 24.23 -10.15
N GLY A 243 -12.70 23.73 -9.01
CA GLY A 243 -12.45 24.29 -7.68
C GLY A 243 -11.23 23.73 -6.96
N GLY A 244 -10.49 22.80 -7.58
CA GLY A 244 -9.31 22.15 -6.99
C GLY A 244 -9.57 21.48 -5.64
N LYS A 245 -10.77 20.94 -5.41
CA LYS A 245 -11.22 20.52 -4.07
C LYS A 245 -11.77 19.10 -4.03
N ILE A 246 -11.15 18.28 -3.18
CA ILE A 246 -11.70 16.98 -2.77
C ILE A 246 -12.95 17.23 -1.91
N LYS A 247 -14.09 16.70 -2.32
CA LYS A 247 -15.36 16.75 -1.57
C LYS A 247 -15.54 15.51 -0.69
N GLN A 248 -15.14 14.34 -1.21
CA GLN A 248 -15.10 13.07 -0.49
C GLN A 248 -13.85 12.29 -0.92
N LEU A 249 -13.19 11.65 0.03
CA LEU A 249 -12.17 10.64 -0.24
C LEU A 249 -12.11 9.69 0.95
N TYR A 250 -12.42 8.42 0.72
CA TYR A 250 -12.26 7.37 1.71
C TYR A 250 -11.75 6.07 1.10
N VAL A 251 -11.08 5.27 1.93
CA VAL A 251 -10.59 3.93 1.60
C VAL A 251 -11.00 2.97 2.71
N ASP A 252 -11.64 1.88 2.32
CA ASP A 252 -11.85 0.71 3.16
C ASP A 252 -10.72 -0.30 2.95
N ILE A 253 -10.18 -0.82 4.05
CA ILE A 253 -9.06 -1.76 4.08
C ILE A 253 -9.48 -2.99 4.87
N ASP A 254 -9.67 -4.11 4.17
CA ASP A 254 -9.79 -5.45 4.74
C ASP A 254 -8.39 -6.09 4.77
N SER A 255 -7.89 -6.54 5.92
CA SER A 255 -6.52 -7.04 6.07
C SER A 255 -6.36 -8.24 7.03
N SER A 256 -5.47 -9.14 6.67
CA SER A 256 -4.82 -10.09 7.60
C SER A 256 -3.31 -9.91 7.48
N ILE A 257 -2.62 -9.76 8.61
CA ILE A 257 -1.17 -9.53 8.67
C ILE A 257 -0.60 -10.39 9.80
N ASP A 258 0.40 -11.21 9.49
CA ASP A 258 1.20 -11.94 10.46
C ASP A 258 2.67 -11.56 10.27
N ALA A 259 3.35 -11.21 11.36
CA ALA A 259 4.76 -10.82 11.37
C ALA A 259 5.53 -11.63 12.43
N GLU A 260 6.69 -12.15 12.08
CA GLU A 260 7.60 -12.86 12.98
C GLU A 260 9.04 -12.37 12.79
N VAL A 261 9.77 -12.21 13.89
CA VAL A 261 11.21 -11.92 13.88
C VAL A 261 11.93 -12.86 14.84
N GLY A 262 13.11 -13.30 14.45
CA GLY A 262 14.06 -14.05 15.27
C GLY A 262 15.43 -13.38 15.15
N ILE A 263 15.99 -12.94 16.28
CA ILE A 263 17.23 -12.17 16.35
C ILE A 263 18.23 -12.94 17.20
N SER A 264 19.45 -13.08 16.69
CA SER A 264 20.63 -13.46 17.46
C SER A 264 21.55 -12.26 17.65
N ILE A 265 22.05 -12.10 18.87
CA ILE A 265 23.02 -11.07 19.27
C ILE A 265 24.25 -11.80 19.80
N ALA A 266 25.43 -11.37 19.37
CA ALA A 266 26.71 -11.81 19.90
C ALA A 266 27.54 -10.58 20.27
N ALA A 267 27.66 -10.30 21.58
CA ALA A 267 28.51 -9.25 22.12
C ALA A 267 29.75 -9.89 22.77
N SER A 268 30.95 -9.37 22.50
CA SER A 268 32.19 -9.88 23.13
C SER A 268 32.64 -9.07 24.36
N ALA A 269 32.06 -7.88 24.56
CA ALA A 269 32.25 -7.02 25.72
C ALA A 269 30.95 -6.27 26.04
N GLY A 270 30.95 -5.47 27.11
CA GLY A 270 29.83 -4.59 27.41
C GLY A 270 29.58 -3.58 26.29
N TYR A 271 28.32 -3.38 25.91
CA TYR A 271 27.89 -2.56 24.79
C TYR A 271 26.52 -1.94 25.08
N ARG A 272 26.39 -0.65 24.77
CA ARG A 272 25.14 0.12 24.94
C ARG A 272 24.94 1.03 23.74
N ASP A 273 23.97 0.68 22.88
CA ASP A 273 23.55 1.52 21.76
C ASP A 273 22.15 1.10 21.27
N SER A 274 21.56 1.93 20.41
CA SER A 274 20.33 1.63 19.67
C SER A 274 20.62 1.66 18.17
N PHE A 275 20.11 0.68 17.43
CA PHE A 275 20.17 0.71 15.97
C PHE A 275 18.83 0.35 15.33
N THR A 276 18.72 0.69 14.05
CA THR A 276 17.55 0.41 13.22
C THR A 276 18.01 -0.09 11.86
N TYR A 277 17.53 -1.26 11.48
CA TYR A 277 17.65 -1.80 10.13
C TYR A 277 16.36 -1.49 9.37
N SER A 278 16.47 -0.82 8.22
CA SER A 278 15.37 -0.67 7.27
C SER A 278 15.90 -0.96 5.86
N PRO A 279 15.36 -1.97 5.14
CA PRO A 279 15.84 -2.36 3.81
C PRO A 279 15.39 -1.40 2.69
N GLY A 280 14.66 -0.33 3.02
CA GLY A 280 14.04 0.59 2.08
C GLY A 280 12.57 0.27 1.80
N GLU A 281 11.96 1.10 0.97
CA GLU A 281 10.56 1.00 0.58
C GLU A 281 10.36 -0.12 -0.43
N VAL A 282 9.33 -0.96 -0.24
CA VAL A 282 8.93 -1.96 -1.22
C VAL A 282 7.52 -1.62 -1.72
N SER A 283 7.46 -0.97 -2.87
CA SER A 283 6.21 -0.80 -3.62
C SER A 283 5.92 -2.06 -4.43
N PHE A 284 4.65 -2.44 -4.52
CA PHE A 284 4.18 -3.55 -5.34
C PHE A 284 3.09 -3.05 -6.28
N MET A 285 3.08 -3.58 -7.50
CA MET A 285 1.86 -3.77 -8.30
C MET A 285 0.90 -2.58 -8.29
N ILE A 286 1.30 -1.52 -9.00
CA ILE A 286 0.49 -0.31 -9.18
C ILE A 286 -0.65 -0.64 -10.15
N VAL A 287 -1.89 -0.48 -9.74
CA VAL A 287 -3.05 -0.51 -10.63
C VAL A 287 -3.24 0.89 -11.20
N ASN A 288 -3.27 1.01 -12.53
CA ASN A 288 -3.25 2.30 -13.23
C ASN A 288 -4.37 2.38 -14.28
N VAL A 289 -5.23 3.39 -14.15
CA VAL A 289 -6.04 3.93 -15.26
C VAL A 289 -5.31 5.19 -15.75
N PRO A 290 -4.63 5.14 -16.90
CA PRO A 290 -3.76 6.24 -17.35
C PRO A 290 -4.48 7.59 -17.38
N GLY A 291 -3.84 8.61 -16.80
CA GLY A 291 -4.39 9.97 -16.73
C GLY A 291 -5.61 10.16 -15.83
N ILE A 292 -6.08 9.12 -15.11
CA ILE A 292 -7.28 9.18 -14.25
C ILE A 292 -6.97 8.78 -12.81
N ILE A 293 -6.44 7.58 -12.57
CA ILE A 293 -6.07 7.13 -11.23
C ILE A 293 -4.96 6.08 -11.27
N SER A 294 -3.94 6.27 -10.45
CA SER A 294 -2.89 5.30 -10.15
C SER A 294 -2.96 4.99 -8.65
N LEU A 295 -3.15 3.72 -8.33
CA LEU A 295 -3.34 3.23 -6.96
C LEU A 295 -2.45 2.02 -6.71
N GLY A 296 -1.63 2.05 -5.67
CA GLY A 296 -0.65 0.99 -5.43
C GLY A 296 -0.22 0.90 -3.96
N PRO A 297 -0.07 -0.32 -3.41
CA PRO A 297 0.46 -0.48 -2.07
C PRO A 297 1.96 -0.23 -2.02
N GLU A 298 2.39 0.16 -0.83
CA GLU A 298 3.77 0.29 -0.44
C GLU A 298 3.92 -0.27 0.98
N LEU A 299 4.90 -1.17 1.14
CA LEU A 299 5.27 -1.72 2.43
C LEU A 299 6.61 -1.12 2.85
N LEU A 300 6.62 -0.49 4.01
CA LEU A 300 7.84 -0.11 4.73
C LEU A 300 8.04 -1.10 5.88
N PHE A 301 9.30 -1.47 6.08
CA PHE A 301 9.70 -2.32 7.18
C PHE A 301 10.90 -1.72 7.89
N ALA A 302 10.90 -1.77 9.21
CA ALA A 302 12.09 -1.55 10.02
C ALA A 302 12.11 -2.50 11.22
N ILE A 303 13.30 -2.96 11.59
CA ILE A 303 13.59 -3.65 12.85
C ILE A 303 14.49 -2.72 13.66
N GLY A 304 14.17 -2.48 14.92
CA GLY A 304 15.08 -1.83 15.86
C GLY A 304 15.35 -2.68 17.09
N LEU A 305 16.53 -2.47 17.67
CA LEU A 305 16.97 -3.06 18.93
C LEU A 305 17.63 -1.96 19.76
N ASP A 306 17.15 -1.81 21.00
CA ASP A 306 17.83 -1.05 22.05
C ASP A 306 18.58 -2.06 22.95
N LEU A 307 19.91 -2.06 22.89
CA LEU A 307 20.77 -3.04 23.57
C LEU A 307 21.54 -2.39 24.71
N ASP A 308 21.55 -3.02 25.87
CA ASP A 308 22.41 -2.67 27.00
C ASP A 308 22.93 -3.95 27.67
N VAL A 309 24.20 -4.27 27.47
CA VAL A 309 24.86 -5.44 28.05
C VAL A 309 26.13 -5.02 28.77
N GLU A 310 26.35 -5.55 29.98
CA GLU A 310 27.52 -5.18 30.80
C GLU A 310 28.76 -6.04 30.49
N ALA A 311 28.58 -7.21 29.87
CA ALA A 311 29.63 -8.18 29.58
C ALA A 311 29.35 -8.90 28.25
N GLY A 312 30.35 -9.64 27.75
CA GLY A 312 30.18 -10.48 26.56
C GLY A 312 29.14 -11.57 26.79
N ILE A 313 28.16 -11.66 25.89
CA ILE A 313 27.03 -12.58 25.96
C ILE A 313 26.51 -12.90 24.56
N SER A 314 25.85 -14.05 24.42
CA SER A 314 24.97 -14.31 23.27
C SER A 314 23.52 -14.44 23.75
N VAL A 315 22.64 -13.76 23.02
CA VAL A 315 21.20 -13.71 23.26
C VAL A 315 20.53 -14.15 21.97
N THR A 316 19.58 -15.08 22.06
CA THR A 316 18.73 -15.42 20.92
C THR A 316 17.27 -15.25 21.34
N GLY A 317 16.46 -14.64 20.49
CA GLY A 317 15.05 -14.38 20.81
C GLY A 317 14.19 -14.39 19.57
N SER A 318 12.95 -14.83 19.71
CA SER A 318 11.93 -14.70 18.67
C SER A 318 10.66 -14.09 19.21
N ALA A 319 9.96 -13.39 18.34
CA ALA A 319 8.80 -12.59 18.66
C ALA A 319 7.87 -12.53 17.43
N GLY A 320 6.61 -12.86 17.63
CA GLY A 320 5.59 -12.84 16.58
C GLY A 320 4.36 -12.04 16.99
N ALA A 321 3.75 -11.35 16.05
CA ALA A 321 2.48 -10.64 16.19
C ALA A 321 1.62 -10.85 14.93
N GLY A 322 0.39 -11.34 15.13
CA GLY A 322 -0.55 -11.69 14.07
C GLY A 322 -1.92 -11.05 14.26
N MET A 323 -2.59 -10.78 13.15
CA MET A 323 -3.79 -9.96 13.05
C MET A 323 -4.68 -10.51 11.93
N GLN A 324 -5.94 -10.80 12.24
CA GLN A 324 -6.80 -11.56 11.33
C GLN A 324 -8.17 -10.91 11.16
N ASN A 325 -8.62 -10.79 9.91
CA ASN A 325 -9.91 -10.18 9.53
C ASN A 325 -10.04 -8.73 10.04
N GLY A 326 -8.93 -7.99 10.00
CA GLY A 326 -8.93 -6.57 10.29
C GLY A 326 -9.74 -5.80 9.25
N ARG A 327 -10.58 -4.87 9.69
CA ARG A 327 -11.34 -3.96 8.81
C ARG A 327 -11.25 -2.53 9.32
N ILE A 328 -10.89 -1.62 8.42
CA ILE A 328 -10.77 -0.18 8.66
C ILE A 328 -11.49 0.58 7.56
N HIS A 329 -12.13 1.67 7.95
CA HIS A 329 -12.52 2.75 7.07
C HIS A 329 -11.64 3.96 7.37
N LEU A 330 -10.89 4.47 6.39
CA LEU A 330 -10.12 5.71 6.47
C LEU A 330 -10.83 6.80 5.67
N ASP A 331 -11.41 7.80 6.34
CA ASP A 331 -11.88 9.03 5.69
C ASP A 331 -10.73 10.06 5.75
N PHE A 332 -10.34 10.57 4.58
CA PHE A 332 -9.18 11.46 4.43
C PHE A 332 -9.49 12.89 4.88
N LEU A 333 -10.76 13.29 4.85
CA LEU A 333 -11.23 14.65 5.14
C LEU A 333 -11.78 14.79 6.56
N ASP A 334 -12.29 13.70 7.15
CA ASP A 334 -12.98 13.68 8.43
C ASP A 334 -12.53 12.52 9.33
N THR A 335 -11.56 12.81 10.21
CA THR A 335 -11.01 11.86 11.20
C THR A 335 -12.03 11.28 12.18
N SER A 336 -13.24 11.84 12.26
CA SER A 336 -14.33 11.33 13.11
C SER A 336 -15.10 10.18 12.45
N LYS A 337 -15.08 10.07 11.12
CA LYS A 337 -15.67 8.96 10.35
C LYS A 337 -14.74 7.78 10.21
N THR A 338 -13.42 8.01 10.29
CA THR A 338 -12.42 6.94 10.35
C THR A 338 -12.73 5.97 11.49
N SER A 339 -12.88 4.69 11.15
CA SER A 339 -13.28 3.64 12.08
C SER A 339 -12.47 2.36 11.90
N VAL A 340 -12.31 1.61 12.98
CA VAL A 340 -11.61 0.32 12.99
C VAL A 340 -12.49 -0.67 13.74
N THR A 341 -12.84 -1.80 13.10
CA THR A 341 -13.54 -2.90 13.79
C THR A 341 -12.63 -3.41 14.93
N PRO A 342 -13.10 -3.79 16.13
CA PRO A 342 -12.21 -4.19 17.22
C PRO A 342 -11.35 -5.43 16.87
N TRP A 343 -10.03 -5.28 16.99
CA TRP A 343 -9.03 -6.32 16.69
C TRP A 343 -8.47 -6.92 17.98
N LYS A 344 -8.00 -8.18 17.91
CA LYS A 344 -7.24 -8.84 18.97
C LYS A 344 -5.96 -9.41 18.38
N PRO A 345 -4.78 -8.84 18.68
CA PRO A 345 -3.52 -9.41 18.21
C PRO A 345 -3.26 -10.76 18.88
N VAL A 346 -2.82 -11.73 18.09
CA VAL A 346 -2.20 -12.96 18.58
C VAL A 346 -0.70 -12.68 18.65
N TYR A 347 -0.02 -13.11 19.70
CA TYR A 347 1.42 -12.88 19.86
C TYR A 347 2.12 -14.12 20.42
N ASN A 348 3.42 -14.22 20.13
CA ASN A 348 4.31 -15.19 20.75
C ASN A 348 5.65 -14.52 21.08
N ALA A 349 6.38 -15.08 22.05
CA ALA A 349 7.72 -14.64 22.42
C ALA A 349 8.54 -15.81 22.98
N LYS A 350 9.83 -15.84 22.65
CA LYS A 350 10.82 -16.77 23.20
C LYS A 350 12.15 -16.03 23.38
N LEU A 351 12.88 -16.35 24.44
CA LEU A 351 14.25 -15.87 24.63
C LEU A 351 15.10 -16.97 25.26
N ASP A 352 16.32 -17.15 24.76
CA ASP A 352 17.37 -17.97 25.34
C ASP A 352 18.63 -17.11 25.57
N LEU A 353 19.33 -17.34 26.69
CA LEU A 353 20.52 -16.59 27.11
C LEU A 353 21.68 -17.55 27.32
N SER A 354 22.87 -17.23 26.78
CA SER A 354 24.02 -18.15 26.86
C SER A 354 24.78 -18.12 28.19
N GLN A 355 24.76 -16.99 28.91
CA GLN A 355 25.58 -16.77 30.12
C GLN A 355 24.89 -15.85 31.14
N ARG A 356 25.55 -15.67 32.30
CA ARG A 356 25.09 -14.78 33.38
C ARG A 356 25.49 -13.34 33.07
N ALA A 357 24.53 -12.45 32.86
CA ALA A 357 24.77 -11.02 32.71
C ALA A 357 23.54 -10.18 33.12
N LEU A 358 23.74 -8.88 33.25
CA LEU A 358 22.67 -7.90 33.09
C LEU A 358 22.51 -7.62 31.59
N VAL A 359 21.28 -7.77 31.10
CA VAL A 359 20.90 -7.62 29.68
C VAL A 359 19.60 -6.85 29.60
N LYS A 360 19.63 -5.72 28.90
CA LYS A 360 18.45 -5.11 28.32
C LYS A 360 18.47 -5.33 26.81
N ALA A 361 17.37 -5.82 26.26
CA ALA A 361 17.19 -6.05 24.83
C ALA A 361 15.74 -5.74 24.45
N ASP A 362 15.44 -4.46 24.19
CA ASP A 362 14.11 -4.07 23.72
C ASP A 362 14.09 -4.17 22.20
N THR A 363 13.29 -5.08 21.65
CA THR A 363 13.11 -5.23 20.20
C THR A 363 11.81 -4.57 19.77
N TRP A 364 11.83 -3.92 18.60
CA TRP A 364 10.63 -3.41 17.97
C TRP A 364 10.67 -3.61 16.46
N ILE A 365 9.48 -3.70 15.88
CA ILE A 365 9.29 -3.78 14.44
C ILE A 365 8.34 -2.65 14.06
N ASP A 366 8.64 -1.90 13.01
CA ASP A 366 7.66 -1.07 12.32
C ASP A 366 7.29 -1.76 11.01
N VAL A 367 6.01 -2.09 10.85
CA VAL A 367 5.42 -2.55 9.60
C VAL A 367 4.43 -1.50 9.15
N THR A 368 4.80 -0.68 8.17
CA THR A 368 3.87 0.26 7.54
C THR A 368 3.36 -0.33 6.25
N PHE A 369 2.04 -0.44 6.14
CA PHE A 369 1.35 -0.74 4.90
C PHE A 369 0.54 0.49 4.50
N GLN A 370 0.85 1.09 3.35
CA GLN A 370 0.14 2.26 2.83
C GLN A 370 -0.33 2.04 1.40
N LEU A 371 -1.41 2.70 1.03
CA LEU A 371 -1.90 2.84 -0.34
C LEU A 371 -1.52 4.25 -0.81
N GLY A 372 -0.69 4.36 -1.85
CA GLY A 372 -0.52 5.59 -2.61
C GLY A 372 -1.67 5.73 -3.61
N ILE A 373 -2.20 6.95 -3.75
CA ILE A 373 -3.31 7.31 -4.63
C ILE A 373 -2.94 8.61 -5.36
N GLU A 374 -2.64 8.48 -6.64
CA GLU A 374 -2.42 9.59 -7.57
C GLU A 374 -3.64 9.69 -8.49
N ILE A 375 -4.20 10.89 -8.67
CA ILE A 375 -5.44 11.13 -9.42
C ILE A 375 -5.21 12.21 -10.47
N LEU A 376 -5.80 12.02 -11.65
CA LEU A 376 -5.78 12.94 -12.78
C LEU A 376 -4.35 13.38 -13.19
N GLY A 377 -3.39 12.46 -13.11
CA GLY A 377 -1.98 12.73 -13.43
C GLY A 377 -1.26 13.59 -12.37
N GLY A 378 -1.59 13.39 -11.08
CA GLY A 378 -0.92 14.06 -9.96
C GLY A 378 -1.60 15.35 -9.47
N VAL A 379 -2.82 15.65 -9.93
CA VAL A 379 -3.61 16.79 -9.40
C VAL A 379 -3.98 16.57 -7.92
N VAL A 380 -4.22 15.31 -7.54
CA VAL A 380 -4.23 14.87 -6.15
C VAL A 380 -3.22 13.73 -6.01
N ASP A 381 -2.26 13.89 -5.10
CA ASP A 381 -1.30 12.87 -4.68
C ASP A 381 -1.38 12.75 -3.16
N VAL A 382 -1.89 11.61 -2.70
CA VAL A 382 -2.11 11.32 -1.28
C VAL A 382 -1.84 9.86 -0.99
N SER A 383 -1.40 9.56 0.23
CA SER A 383 -1.30 8.19 0.73
C SER A 383 -2.12 8.01 2.00
N ALA A 384 -2.57 6.80 2.27
CA ALA A 384 -3.15 6.45 3.56
C ALA A 384 -2.78 5.04 3.95
N GLY A 385 -2.63 4.79 5.23
CA GLY A 385 -2.06 3.53 5.67
C GLY A 385 -2.10 3.29 7.17
N LEU A 386 -1.39 2.23 7.53
CA LEU A 386 -1.32 1.65 8.86
C LEU A 386 0.13 1.34 9.19
N THR A 387 0.61 1.85 10.31
CA THR A 387 1.86 1.39 10.92
C THR A 387 1.53 0.53 12.12
N ALA A 388 1.83 -0.77 12.02
CA ALA A 388 1.80 -1.71 13.12
C ALA A 388 3.18 -1.71 13.80
N ARG A 389 3.20 -1.44 15.11
CA ARG A 389 4.39 -1.37 15.95
C ARG A 389 4.29 -2.31 17.14
N PRO A 390 4.61 -3.62 16.98
CA PRO A 390 4.96 -4.48 18.11
C PRO A 390 6.31 -4.08 18.70
N ARG A 391 6.40 -4.03 20.03
CA ARG A 391 7.63 -3.82 20.80
C ARG A 391 7.63 -4.73 22.02
N PHE A 392 8.71 -5.50 22.16
CA PHE A 392 8.98 -6.35 23.32
C PHE A 392 10.07 -5.66 24.14
N ASN A 393 9.71 -5.17 25.32
CA ASN A 393 10.68 -4.61 26.27
C ASN A 393 11.19 -5.76 27.13
N ASN A 394 12.50 -5.94 27.25
CA ASN A 394 13.06 -7.05 28.01
C ASN A 394 14.29 -6.63 28.81
N GLU A 395 14.27 -6.97 30.10
CA GLU A 395 15.28 -6.63 31.10
C GLU A 395 15.51 -7.86 31.98
N PHE A 396 16.74 -8.38 31.96
CA PHE A 396 17.19 -9.53 32.74
C PHE A 396 18.37 -9.11 33.60
N ALA A 397 18.31 -9.45 34.88
CA ALA A 397 19.46 -9.30 35.77
C ALA A 397 19.67 -10.63 36.51
N LEU A 398 20.83 -11.25 36.31
CA LEU A 398 21.26 -12.42 37.07
C LEU A 398 22.38 -12.04 38.05
N THR A 399 21.97 -11.71 39.27
CA THR A 399 22.83 -11.27 40.38
C THR A 399 23.17 -12.47 41.26
N ALA A 400 24.41 -12.97 41.19
CA ALA A 400 24.87 -14.06 42.05
C ALA A 400 26.28 -13.77 42.57
N SER A 401 26.37 -13.01 43.66
CA SER A 401 27.63 -12.69 44.33
C SER A 401 27.88 -13.66 45.49
N GLN A 402 28.82 -14.60 45.29
CA GLN A 402 29.32 -15.46 46.37
C GLN A 402 30.67 -14.94 46.84
N GLY A 403 30.75 -14.46 48.08
CA GLY A 403 32.01 -14.09 48.73
C GLY A 403 32.61 -15.30 49.44
N ILE A 404 33.90 -15.57 49.24
CA ILE A 404 34.65 -16.53 50.05
C ILE A 404 35.33 -15.77 51.17
N THR A 405 34.98 -16.11 52.42
CA THR A 405 35.67 -15.63 53.62
C THR A 405 36.41 -16.80 54.30
N PRO A 406 37.34 -16.54 55.24
CA PRO A 406 37.94 -17.60 56.06
C PRO A 406 36.93 -18.42 56.88
N GLY A 407 35.69 -17.94 57.03
CA GLY A 407 34.59 -18.65 57.69
C GLY A 407 33.64 -19.39 56.75
N GLY A 408 33.90 -19.41 55.43
CA GLY A 408 33.07 -20.05 54.42
C GLY A 408 32.47 -19.09 53.40
N VAL A 409 31.49 -19.57 52.63
CA VAL A 409 30.77 -18.76 51.62
C VAL A 409 29.76 -17.85 52.32
N THR A 410 29.94 -16.54 52.17
CA THR A 410 29.00 -15.53 52.65
C THR A 410 28.14 -15.00 51.51
N GLN A 411 26.82 -15.01 51.69
CA GLN A 411 25.86 -14.33 50.82
C GLN A 411 25.47 -12.97 51.44
N PRO A 412 25.20 -11.92 50.64
CA PRO A 412 24.65 -10.65 51.12
C PRO A 412 23.20 -10.82 51.62
N ASN A 413 22.85 -10.13 52.70
CA ASN A 413 21.57 -10.30 53.41
C ASN A 413 20.40 -9.44 52.88
N GLU A 414 20.49 -8.92 51.65
CA GLU A 414 19.48 -7.99 51.12
C GLU A 414 18.33 -8.69 50.38
N LEU A 415 17.11 -8.35 50.80
CA LEU A 415 15.85 -8.88 50.28
C LEU A 415 15.51 -8.28 48.90
N ALA A 416 14.85 -9.09 48.07
CA ALA A 416 14.46 -8.82 46.68
C ALA A 416 15.64 -8.74 45.67
N CYS A 417 15.95 -9.88 45.05
CA CYS A 417 16.81 -10.01 43.87
C CYS A 417 18.29 -9.54 43.97
N ALA A 418 18.85 -9.37 45.18
CA ALA A 418 20.30 -9.23 45.34
C ALA A 418 21.09 -10.54 45.10
N GLN A 419 20.40 -11.68 45.24
CA GLN A 419 20.90 -13.05 45.02
C GLN A 419 19.91 -13.82 44.11
N GLY A 420 19.72 -13.38 42.87
CA GLY A 420 19.10 -14.28 41.89
C GLY A 420 18.73 -13.70 40.53
N LEU A 421 17.65 -14.24 39.95
CA LEU A 421 17.22 -13.91 38.59
C LEU A 421 16.00 -12.98 38.64
N SER A 422 16.20 -11.73 38.24
CA SER A 422 15.12 -10.81 37.89
C SER A 422 14.79 -10.96 36.41
N ILE A 423 13.51 -11.13 36.10
CA ILE A 423 12.95 -11.13 34.75
C ILE A 423 11.84 -10.09 34.69
N LYS A 424 12.04 -9.06 33.86
CA LYS A 424 11.01 -8.10 33.49
C LYS A 424 10.88 -8.09 31.97
N SER A 425 9.71 -8.49 31.49
CA SER A 425 9.39 -8.54 30.07
C SER A 425 7.94 -8.12 29.86
N ASP A 426 7.70 -7.26 28.88
CA ASP A 426 6.37 -6.90 28.44
C ASP A 426 6.29 -6.73 26.93
N PHE A 427 5.07 -6.90 26.42
CA PHE A 427 4.73 -6.66 25.04
C PHE A 427 3.81 -5.44 24.96
N SER A 428 4.18 -4.50 24.12
CA SER A 428 3.33 -3.40 23.70
C SER A 428 3.09 -3.51 22.20
N PHE A 429 1.86 -3.23 21.77
CA PHE A 429 1.53 -3.15 20.36
C PHE A 429 0.70 -1.89 20.13
N THR A 430 1.14 -1.08 19.18
CA THR A 430 0.45 0.14 18.75
C THR A 430 0.13 0.01 17.26
N LEU A 431 -1.09 0.37 16.89
CA LEU A 431 -1.50 0.53 15.50
C LEU A 431 -1.83 1.99 15.25
N ILE A 432 -1.15 2.57 14.26
CA ILE A 432 -1.27 3.97 13.89
C ILE A 432 -1.88 4.04 12.49
N ALA A 433 -3.08 4.61 12.37
CA ALA A 433 -3.63 4.99 11.08
C ALA A 433 -3.13 6.38 10.70
N PHE A 434 -2.90 6.63 9.41
CA PHE A 434 -2.47 7.94 8.92
C PHE A 434 -2.97 8.21 7.51
N VAL A 435 -2.98 9.51 7.16
CA VAL A 435 -3.22 10.00 5.80
C VAL A 435 -2.17 11.08 5.49
N THR A 436 -1.27 10.75 4.56
CA THR A 436 -0.10 11.53 4.13
C THR A 436 0.58 12.20 5.34
N LYS A 437 0.81 13.52 5.27
CA LYS A 437 1.23 14.39 6.38
C LYS A 437 0.04 15.15 6.99
N MET A 438 -1.19 14.82 6.62
CA MET A 438 -2.39 15.55 7.04
C MET A 438 -2.78 15.20 8.47
N TRP A 439 -2.81 13.91 8.79
CA TRP A 439 -3.04 13.45 10.17
C TRP A 439 -2.50 12.03 10.41
N SER A 440 -2.27 11.74 11.68
CA SER A 440 -1.91 10.42 12.18
C SER A 440 -2.58 10.19 13.54
N ARG A 441 -3.08 8.98 13.79
CA ARG A 441 -3.84 8.63 14.99
C ARG A 441 -3.56 7.20 15.42
N THR A 442 -3.25 7.00 16.71
CA THR A 442 -3.30 5.66 17.31
C THR A 442 -4.75 5.19 17.32
N VAL A 443 -5.05 4.14 16.56
CA VAL A 443 -6.40 3.55 16.44
C VAL A 443 -6.56 2.30 17.29
N TYR A 444 -5.47 1.65 17.67
CA TYR A 444 -5.45 0.57 18.65
C TYR A 444 -4.14 0.59 19.42
N ASN A 445 -4.19 0.30 20.72
CA ASN A 445 -3.01 -0.03 21.51
C ASN A 445 -3.34 -1.15 22.50
N THR A 446 -2.31 -1.92 22.88
CA THR A 446 -2.38 -2.87 23.99
C THR A 446 -1.05 -2.96 24.70
N TYR A 447 -1.10 -3.19 26.00
CA TYR A 447 0.05 -3.49 26.85
C TYR A 447 -0.22 -4.81 27.56
N ILE A 448 0.75 -5.73 27.50
CA ILE A 448 0.64 -7.08 28.04
C ILE A 448 1.90 -7.37 28.86
N PRO A 449 1.83 -7.37 30.20
CA PRO A 449 2.95 -7.81 31.02
C PRO A 449 3.16 -9.31 30.80
N ILE A 450 4.35 -9.71 30.33
CA ILE A 450 4.71 -11.12 30.12
C ILE A 450 5.30 -11.69 31.40
N ALA A 451 6.27 -10.98 31.98
CA ALA A 451 6.93 -11.37 33.21
C ALA A 451 7.31 -10.14 34.04
N ASN A 452 7.05 -10.21 35.34
CA ASN A 452 7.69 -9.40 36.36
C ASN A 452 7.93 -10.34 37.54
N LYS A 453 9.07 -11.03 37.51
CA LYS A 453 9.38 -12.16 38.40
C LYS A 453 10.78 -12.00 38.96
N CYS A 454 10.90 -12.19 40.27
CA CYS A 454 12.16 -12.31 40.97
C CYS A 454 12.26 -13.73 41.53
N TYR A 455 13.33 -14.44 41.16
CA TYR A 455 13.67 -15.76 41.68
C TYR A 455 14.95 -15.66 42.50
N SER A 456 14.84 -15.66 43.83
CA SER A 456 15.97 -15.71 44.75
C SER A 456 16.47 -17.14 44.94
N TRP A 457 17.78 -17.35 44.93
CA TRP A 457 18.40 -18.63 45.32
C TRP A 457 18.68 -18.62 46.82
N VAL A 458 17.68 -19.00 47.62
CA VAL A 458 17.80 -19.28 49.06
C VAL A 458 17.78 -20.78 49.27
#